data_AF-A0A8S3G2P6-F1
#
_entry.id   AF-A0A8S3G2P6-F1
#
_cell.length_a   1.000
_cell.length_b   1.000
_cell.length_c   1.000
_cell.angle_alpha   90.00
_cell.angle_beta   90.00
_cell.angle_gamma   90.00
#
_symmetry.space_group_name_H-M   'P 1'
#
loop_
_entity.id
_entity.type
_entity.pdbx_description
1 polymer ?
#
loop_
_entity_poly.entity_id
_entity_poly.type
_entity_poly.pdbx_seq_one_letter_code
_entity_poly.pdbx_strand_id
1 'polypeptide(L)'
;CASSTKEILIAVLGMLDDDDRLTRMNSCYVLQALFSNDDAIRTIDNDRLHKSYPDLLKRLDDVSDDIRLAMCSTLNAYVRAFHGDFTVDLYRSHLEDIAKVLLIHMDDQNSQVQNAVFDTIYQFATQLQNASEPFINEVRNVKHKHRNQNLCETLIERIQQSK
;
A
#
# COMPACT_ATOMS: atom_id res chain seq x y z
N CYS A 1 -19.88 -8.74 17.22
CA CYS A 1 -18.51 -8.29 17.50
C CYS A 1 -17.53 -8.55 16.34
N ALA A 2 -17.39 -9.78 15.79
CA ALA A 2 -16.52 -9.98 14.61
C ALA A 2 -17.18 -9.69 13.24
N SER A 3 -18.51 -9.85 13.10
CA SER A 3 -19.26 -9.50 11.88
C SER A 3 -19.13 -8.01 11.54
N SER A 4 -19.19 -7.17 12.57
CA SER A 4 -19.21 -5.72 12.45
C SER A 4 -17.90 -5.17 11.86
N THR A 5 -16.73 -5.69 12.23
CA THR A 5 -15.45 -5.23 11.67
C THR A 5 -15.35 -5.47 10.16
N LYS A 6 -15.82 -6.64 9.69
CA LYS A 6 -15.82 -6.99 8.26
C LYS A 6 -16.78 -6.10 7.47
N GLU A 7 -17.96 -5.84 8.03
CA GLU A 7 -18.95 -4.94 7.44
C GLU A 7 -18.42 -3.51 7.36
N ILE A 8 -17.74 -3.03 8.42
CA ILE A 8 -17.07 -1.72 8.43
C ILE A 8 -15.99 -1.67 7.35
N LEU A 9 -15.13 -2.68 7.23
CA LEU A 9 -14.09 -2.70 6.19
C LEU A 9 -14.71 -2.55 4.79
N ILE A 10 -15.74 -3.34 4.47
CA ILE A 10 -16.41 -3.29 3.17
C ILE A 10 -17.06 -1.92 2.94
N ALA A 11 -17.78 -1.39 3.93
CA ALA A 11 -18.43 -0.10 3.82
C ALA A 11 -17.42 1.03 3.58
N VAL A 12 -16.31 1.04 4.34
CA VAL A 12 -15.29 2.08 4.25
C VAL A 12 -14.49 1.99 2.95
N LEU A 13 -14.21 0.78 2.44
CA LEU A 13 -13.63 0.62 1.10
C LEU A 13 -14.53 1.23 0.02
N GLY A 14 -15.85 1.06 0.12
CA GLY A 14 -16.80 1.69 -0.80
C GLY A 14 -16.84 3.22 -0.71
N MET A 15 -16.52 3.79 0.46
CA MET A 15 -16.48 5.25 0.68
C MET A 15 -15.19 5.91 0.17
N LEU A 16 -14.18 5.14 -0.24
CA LEU A 16 -12.97 5.69 -0.87
C LEU A 16 -13.30 6.35 -2.22
N ASP A 17 -14.40 5.96 -2.87
CA ASP A 17 -14.78 6.45 -4.19
C ASP A 17 -15.88 7.54 -4.10
N ASP A 18 -16.16 8.04 -2.89
CA ASP A 18 -17.19 9.05 -2.65
C ASP A 18 -16.83 10.40 -3.29
N ASP A 19 -17.85 11.16 -3.73
CA ASP A 19 -17.65 12.48 -4.34
C ASP A 19 -17.12 13.50 -3.32
N ASP A 20 -17.49 13.37 -2.04
CA ASP A 20 -17.06 14.27 -0.99
C ASP A 20 -15.61 13.98 -0.53
N ARG A 21 -14.79 15.03 -0.59
CA ARG A 21 -13.37 14.95 -0.22
C ARG A 21 -13.15 14.54 1.23
N LEU A 22 -13.99 15.00 2.16
CA LEU A 22 -13.85 14.67 3.58
C LEU A 22 -14.24 13.22 3.85
N THR A 23 -15.25 12.70 3.16
CA THR A 23 -15.61 11.27 3.21
C THR A 23 -14.44 10.40 2.78
N ARG A 24 -13.83 10.69 1.63
CA ARG A 24 -12.65 9.94 1.16
C ARG A 24 -11.49 10.02 2.16
N MET A 25 -11.18 11.22 2.66
CA MET A 25 -10.13 11.43 3.66
C MET A 25 -10.38 10.64 4.95
N ASN A 26 -11.58 10.76 5.51
CA ASN A 26 -11.95 10.05 6.73
C ASN A 26 -11.93 8.53 6.52
N SER A 27 -12.25 8.06 5.31
CA SER A 27 -12.15 6.65 4.95
C SER A 27 -10.72 6.13 5.04
N CYS A 28 -9.73 6.91 4.54
CA CYS A 28 -8.31 6.59 4.75
C CYS A 28 -7.97 6.45 6.23
N TYR A 29 -8.38 7.41 7.07
CA TYR A 29 -8.08 7.36 8.51
C TYR A 29 -8.74 6.19 9.23
N VAL A 30 -9.99 5.86 8.88
CA VAL A 30 -10.68 4.70 9.45
C VAL A 30 -9.99 3.40 9.03
N LEU A 31 -9.62 3.25 7.76
CA LEU A 31 -8.87 2.07 7.29
C LEU A 31 -7.51 1.95 7.97
N GLN A 32 -6.78 3.06 8.11
CA GLN A 32 -5.50 3.07 8.82
C GLN A 32 -5.66 2.60 10.27
N ALA A 33 -6.70 3.08 10.97
CA ALA A 33 -7.01 2.67 12.33
C ALA A 33 -7.41 1.19 12.41
N LEU A 34 -8.21 0.69 11.46
CA LEU A 34 -8.57 -0.73 11.36
C LEU A 34 -7.34 -1.61 11.16
N PHE A 35 -6.46 -1.23 10.22
CA PHE A 35 -5.26 -2.00 9.90
C PHE A 35 -4.20 -1.98 10.99
N SER A 36 -4.23 -0.97 11.86
CA SER A 36 -3.31 -0.84 12.99
C SER A 36 -3.86 -1.46 14.28
N ASN A 37 -5.05 -2.05 14.25
CA ASN A 37 -5.70 -2.63 15.42
C ASN A 37 -5.65 -4.17 15.37
N ASP A 38 -4.85 -4.78 16.25
CA ASP A 38 -4.65 -6.23 16.29
C ASP A 38 -5.94 -7.03 16.47
N ASP A 39 -6.88 -6.55 17.30
CA ASP A 39 -8.15 -7.22 17.54
C ASP A 39 -9.04 -7.18 16.29
N ALA A 40 -9.05 -6.04 15.57
CA ALA A 40 -9.74 -5.91 14.30
C ALA A 40 -9.12 -6.84 13.25
N ILE A 41 -7.80 -6.84 13.12
CA ILE A 41 -7.07 -7.66 12.14
C ILE A 41 -7.26 -9.15 12.38
N ARG A 42 -7.29 -9.63 13.63
CA ARG A 42 -7.61 -11.04 13.93
C ARG A 42 -8.96 -11.49 13.41
N THR A 43 -9.88 -10.55 13.14
CA THR A 43 -11.19 -10.85 12.54
C THR A 43 -11.20 -10.77 11.02
N ILE A 44 -10.22 -10.13 10.39
CA ILE A 44 -10.11 -9.95 8.94
C ILE A 44 -9.11 -11.00 8.41
N ASP A 45 -9.60 -11.94 7.61
CA ASP A 45 -8.73 -12.95 6.99
C ASP A 45 -7.83 -12.36 5.89
N ASN A 46 -6.71 -13.04 5.60
CA ASN A 46 -5.75 -12.60 4.57
C ASN A 46 -6.40 -12.47 3.19
N ASP A 47 -7.31 -13.37 2.79
CA ASP A 47 -8.02 -13.31 1.49
C ASP A 47 -8.80 -12.00 1.32
N ARG A 48 -9.44 -11.50 2.38
CA ARG A 48 -10.10 -10.18 2.37
C ARG A 48 -9.12 -9.03 2.26
N LEU A 49 -7.98 -9.09 2.97
CA LEU A 49 -6.93 -8.08 2.82
C LEU A 49 -6.45 -8.05 1.35
N HIS A 50 -6.17 -9.20 0.75
CA HIS A 50 -5.77 -9.29 -0.66
C HIS A 50 -6.80 -8.75 -1.63
N LYS A 51 -8.09 -8.91 -1.35
CA LYS A 51 -9.13 -8.34 -2.24
C LYS A 51 -9.28 -6.82 -2.11
N SER A 52 -8.70 -6.20 -1.08
CA SER A 52 -8.83 -4.76 -0.83
C SER A 52 -7.78 -3.90 -1.52
N TYR A 53 -6.60 -4.42 -1.88
CA TYR A 53 -5.53 -3.59 -2.45
C TYR A 53 -5.93 -2.80 -3.70
N PRO A 54 -6.77 -3.30 -4.64
CA PRO A 54 -7.11 -2.54 -5.83
C PRO A 54 -7.83 -1.22 -5.48
N ASP A 55 -8.72 -1.25 -4.48
CA ASP A 55 -9.46 -0.06 -4.05
C ASP A 55 -8.59 0.91 -3.27
N LEU A 56 -7.64 0.41 -2.48
CA LEU A 56 -6.62 1.23 -1.82
C LEU A 56 -5.73 1.94 -2.85
N LEU A 57 -5.19 1.20 -3.82
CA LEU A 57 -4.25 1.74 -4.80
C LEU A 57 -4.87 2.81 -5.70
N LYS A 58 -6.13 2.66 -6.12
CA LYS A 58 -6.84 3.68 -6.92
C LYS A 58 -6.85 5.07 -6.26
N ARG A 59 -6.72 5.16 -4.94
CA ARG A 59 -6.71 6.46 -4.25
C ARG A 59 -5.38 7.21 -4.34
N LEU A 60 -4.34 6.59 -4.87
CA LEU A 60 -3.12 7.30 -5.24
C LEU A 60 -3.33 8.20 -6.47
N ASP A 61 -4.41 7.99 -7.24
CA ASP A 61 -4.85 8.88 -8.33
C ASP A 61 -5.75 10.04 -7.86
N ASP A 62 -5.98 10.21 -6.54
CA ASP A 62 -6.82 11.29 -6.05
C ASP A 62 -6.23 12.67 -6.40
N VAL A 63 -7.10 13.62 -6.74
CA VAL A 63 -6.72 15.00 -7.05
C VAL A 63 -6.14 15.76 -5.85
N SER A 64 -6.38 15.27 -4.63
CA SER A 64 -5.91 15.87 -3.39
C SER A 64 -4.62 15.21 -2.89
N ASP A 65 -3.54 15.99 -2.84
CA ASP A 65 -2.25 15.55 -2.26
C ASP A 65 -2.40 14.99 -0.85
N ASP A 66 -3.21 15.63 0.00
CA ASP A 66 -3.48 15.17 1.36
C ASP A 66 -4.08 13.75 1.38
N ILE A 67 -4.98 13.43 0.44
CA ILE A 67 -5.59 12.09 0.36
C ILE A 67 -4.56 11.08 -0.13
N ARG A 68 -3.73 11.45 -1.12
CA ARG A 68 -2.64 10.59 -1.60
C ARG A 68 -1.63 10.27 -0.48
N LEU A 69 -1.29 11.25 0.34
CA LEU A 69 -0.45 11.08 1.53
C LEU A 69 -1.12 10.22 2.61
N ALA A 70 -2.40 10.45 2.88
CA ALA A 70 -3.18 9.62 3.81
C ALA A 70 -3.30 8.17 3.32
N MET A 71 -3.40 7.95 2.00
CA MET A 71 -3.43 6.62 1.42
C MET A 71 -2.07 5.91 1.55
N CYS A 72 -0.94 6.60 1.35
CA CYS A 72 0.38 6.02 1.63
C CYS A 72 0.49 5.55 3.10
N SER A 73 0.00 6.37 4.04
CA SER A 73 -0.06 6.02 5.46
C SER A 73 -0.97 4.82 5.74
N THR A 74 -2.09 4.72 5.01
CA THR A 74 -3.04 3.61 5.07
C THR A 74 -2.43 2.32 4.53
N LEU A 75 -1.74 2.38 3.38
CA LEU A 75 -1.01 1.27 2.77
C LEU A 75 0.12 0.75 3.69
N ASN A 76 0.80 1.65 4.39
CA ASN A 76 1.80 1.29 5.39
C ASN A 76 1.19 0.54 6.58
N ALA A 77 -0.05 0.86 6.99
CA ALA A 77 -0.76 0.07 7.99
C ALA A 77 -1.24 -1.28 7.42
N TYR A 78 -1.77 -1.26 6.19
CA TYR A 78 -2.24 -2.44 5.46
C TYR A 78 -1.17 -3.51 5.30
N VAL A 79 0.06 -3.16 4.93
CA VAL A 79 1.15 -4.17 4.81
C VAL A 79 1.43 -4.86 6.14
N ARG A 80 1.33 -4.14 7.26
CA ARG A 80 1.54 -4.71 8.61
C ARG A 80 0.35 -5.53 9.10
N ALA A 81 -0.82 -5.40 8.47
CA ALA A 81 -2.01 -6.16 8.84
C ALA A 81 -1.95 -7.63 8.40
N PHE A 82 -1.08 -7.97 7.45
CA PHE A 82 -0.86 -9.37 7.07
C PHE A 82 -0.24 -10.15 8.23
N HIS A 83 -0.78 -11.35 8.49
CA HIS A 83 -0.40 -12.16 9.65
C HIS A 83 -0.50 -13.65 9.34
N GLY A 84 0.06 -14.48 10.22
CA GLY A 84 -0.15 -15.93 10.17
C GLY A 84 0.43 -16.61 8.93
N ASP A 85 -0.46 -17.12 8.07
CA ASP A 85 -0.18 -17.98 6.91
C ASP A 85 0.13 -17.21 5.61
N PHE A 86 0.46 -15.92 5.70
CA PHE A 86 0.88 -15.15 4.53
C PHE A 86 2.10 -15.81 3.86
N THR A 87 1.97 -16.14 2.57
CA THR A 87 3.06 -16.70 1.77
C THR A 87 3.24 -15.89 0.49
N VAL A 88 4.47 -15.41 0.27
CA VAL A 88 4.80 -14.62 -0.93
C VAL A 88 4.48 -15.38 -2.21
N ASP A 89 4.67 -16.70 -2.25
CA ASP A 89 4.41 -17.48 -3.46
C ASP A 89 2.94 -17.51 -3.84
N LEU A 90 2.02 -17.50 -2.87
CA LEU A 90 0.58 -17.42 -3.14
C LEU A 90 0.16 -16.02 -3.62
N TYR A 91 0.86 -14.98 -3.19
CA TYR A 91 0.47 -13.58 -3.40
C TYR A 91 1.42 -12.80 -4.32
N ARG A 92 2.33 -13.49 -5.00
CA ARG A 92 3.39 -12.87 -5.81
C ARG A 92 2.84 -11.92 -6.86
N SER A 93 1.83 -12.35 -7.61
CA SER A 93 1.19 -11.52 -8.65
C SER A 93 0.60 -10.24 -8.06
N HIS A 94 -0.05 -10.31 -6.90
CA HIS A 94 -0.59 -9.13 -6.22
C HIS A 94 0.52 -8.18 -5.76
N LEU A 95 1.64 -8.70 -5.25
CA LEU A 95 2.79 -7.88 -4.88
C LEU A 95 3.43 -7.20 -6.10
N GLU A 96 3.54 -7.89 -7.23
CA GLU A 96 4.03 -7.31 -8.49
C GLU A 96 3.08 -6.22 -9.00
N ASP A 97 1.77 -6.42 -8.92
CA ASP A 97 0.79 -5.39 -9.29
C ASP A 97 0.85 -4.16 -8.38
N ILE A 98 0.95 -4.38 -7.06
CA ILE A 98 1.16 -3.31 -6.08
C ILE A 98 2.45 -2.55 -6.41
N ALA A 99 3.56 -3.25 -6.65
CA ALA A 99 4.83 -2.63 -7.00
C ALA A 99 4.72 -1.76 -8.25
N LYS A 100 4.09 -2.25 -9.33
CA LYS A 100 3.92 -1.50 -10.58
C LYS A 100 3.14 -0.20 -10.37
N VAL A 101 2.02 -0.24 -9.63
CA VAL A 101 1.22 0.96 -9.38
C VAL A 101 1.98 1.94 -8.49
N LEU A 102 2.59 1.48 -7.39
CA LEU A 102 3.37 2.37 -6.53
C LEU A 102 4.53 3.01 -7.28
N LEU A 103 5.21 2.29 -8.18
CA LEU A 103 6.29 2.86 -8.98
C LEU A 103 5.80 3.99 -9.89
N ILE A 104 4.60 3.92 -10.46
CA ILE A 104 4.02 5.04 -11.21
C ILE A 104 3.92 6.28 -10.31
N HIS A 105 3.43 6.12 -9.08
CA HIS A 105 3.29 7.24 -8.12
C HIS A 105 4.60 7.65 -7.44
N MET A 106 5.64 6.83 -7.47
CA MET A 106 6.98 7.26 -7.03
C MET A 106 7.54 8.35 -7.96
N ASP A 107 6.98 8.48 -9.17
CA ASP A 107 7.32 9.55 -10.11
C ASP A 107 6.44 10.81 -9.97
N ASP A 108 5.71 10.97 -8.85
CA ASP A 108 4.85 12.13 -8.58
C ASP A 108 5.59 13.48 -8.67
N GLN A 109 4.88 14.53 -9.12
CA GLN A 109 5.41 15.89 -9.16
C GLN A 109 5.54 16.51 -7.76
N ASN A 110 4.66 16.12 -6.83
CA ASN A 110 4.74 16.53 -5.44
C ASN A 110 5.79 15.66 -4.72
N SER A 111 6.86 16.30 -4.25
CA SER A 111 7.97 15.61 -3.57
C SER A 111 7.56 14.94 -2.26
N GLN A 112 6.55 15.44 -1.56
CA GLN A 112 6.03 14.80 -0.34
C GLN A 112 5.33 13.48 -0.69
N VAL A 113 4.52 13.47 -1.75
CA VAL A 113 3.85 12.25 -2.24
C VAL A 113 4.89 11.25 -2.74
N GLN A 114 5.85 11.68 -3.56
CA GLN A 114 6.97 10.84 -4.01
C GLN A 114 7.72 10.18 -2.85
N ASN A 115 8.06 10.94 -1.82
CA ASN A 115 8.76 10.41 -0.64
C ASN A 115 7.89 9.44 0.16
N ALA A 116 6.59 9.72 0.29
CA ALA A 116 5.65 8.82 0.98
C ALA A 116 5.51 7.49 0.22
N VAL A 117 5.40 7.54 -1.10
CA VAL A 117 5.31 6.33 -1.95
C VAL A 117 6.62 5.54 -1.91
N PHE A 118 7.78 6.20 -1.94
CA PHE A 118 9.08 5.55 -1.74
C PHE A 118 9.10 4.75 -0.43
N ASP A 119 8.68 5.38 0.68
CA ASP A 119 8.62 4.69 1.98
C ASP A 119 7.62 3.54 1.93
N THR A 120 6.45 3.72 1.31
CA THR A 120 5.47 2.65 1.15
C THR A 120 6.04 1.44 0.39
N ILE A 121 6.73 1.64 -0.74
CA ILE A 121 7.38 0.54 -1.46
C ILE A 121 8.40 -0.16 -0.56
N TYR A 122 9.21 0.62 0.17
CA TYR A 122 10.17 0.07 1.11
C TYR A 122 9.49 -0.76 2.21
N GLN A 123 8.38 -0.31 2.79
CA GLN A 123 7.64 -1.08 3.79
C GLN A 123 7.09 -2.39 3.22
N PHE A 124 6.49 -2.37 2.03
CA PHE A 124 6.03 -3.60 1.38
C PHE A 124 7.14 -4.62 1.13
N ALA A 125 8.31 -4.15 0.69
CA ALA A 125 9.44 -5.00 0.38
C ALA A 125 10.12 -5.61 1.63
N THR A 126 9.89 -5.05 2.82
CA THR A 126 10.67 -5.36 4.03
C THR A 126 9.85 -5.87 5.22
N GLN A 127 8.58 -5.49 5.34
CA GLN A 127 7.71 -5.94 6.43
C GLN A 127 7.17 -7.35 6.18
N LEU A 128 7.05 -7.76 4.91
CA LEU A 128 6.58 -9.08 4.53
C LEU A 128 7.77 -10.02 4.31
N GLN A 129 7.76 -11.17 4.97
CA GLN A 129 8.83 -12.15 4.86
C GLN A 129 9.03 -12.58 3.40
N ASN A 130 10.27 -12.50 2.90
CA ASN A 130 10.67 -12.85 1.53
C ASN A 130 10.01 -12.01 0.41
N ALA A 131 9.39 -10.86 0.70
CA ALA A 131 8.69 -10.06 -0.30
C ALA A 131 9.58 -9.13 -1.14
N SER A 132 10.85 -8.96 -0.77
CA SER A 132 11.77 -8.02 -1.44
C SER A 132 11.97 -8.21 -2.94
N GLU A 133 11.93 -9.46 -3.44
CA GLU A 133 12.31 -9.78 -4.81
C GLU A 133 11.32 -9.19 -5.85
N PRO A 134 9.98 -9.39 -5.72
CA PRO A 134 9.00 -8.72 -6.57
C PRO A 134 9.24 -7.21 -6.74
N PHE A 135 9.47 -6.49 -5.63
CA PHE A 135 9.68 -5.04 -5.66
C PHE A 135 10.99 -4.65 -6.34
N ILE A 136 12.11 -5.31 -6.02
CA ILE A 136 13.40 -5.02 -6.65
C ILE A 136 13.34 -5.28 -8.17
N ASN A 137 12.71 -6.37 -8.59
CA ASN A 137 12.59 -6.72 -10.00
C ASN A 137 11.77 -5.68 -10.76
N GLU A 138 10.63 -5.26 -10.22
CA GLU A 138 9.81 -4.22 -10.86
C GLU A 138 10.54 -2.87 -10.91
N VAL A 139 11.23 -2.45 -9.84
CA VAL A 139 12.03 -1.22 -9.88
C VAL A 139 13.07 -1.27 -11.01
N ARG A 140 13.77 -2.40 -11.17
CA ARG A 140 14.76 -2.57 -12.27
C ARG A 140 14.11 -2.50 -13.64
N ASN A 141 12.93 -3.10 -13.81
CA ASN A 141 12.20 -3.11 -15.07
C ASN A 141 11.80 -1.72 -15.55
N VAL A 142 11.42 -0.82 -14.62
CA VAL A 142 10.90 0.51 -14.98
C VAL A 142 11.87 1.65 -14.74
N LYS A 143 12.99 1.47 -14.00
CA LYS A 143 13.95 2.54 -13.65
C LYS A 143 14.27 3.49 -14.81
N HIS A 144 14.54 2.95 -16.00
CA HIS A 144 14.91 3.75 -17.17
C HIS A 144 13.82 4.70 -17.66
N LYS A 145 12.56 4.48 -17.26
CA LYS A 145 11.40 5.32 -17.56
C LYS A 145 11.15 6.39 -16.50
N HIS A 146 11.75 6.25 -15.32
CA HIS A 146 11.55 7.20 -14.22
C HIS A 146 12.27 8.52 -14.46
N ARG A 147 11.64 9.60 -14.01
CA ARG A 147 12.26 10.94 -14.04
C ARG A 147 13.48 11.03 -13.13
N ASN A 148 13.43 10.34 -11.98
CA ASN A 148 14.52 10.28 -11.02
C ASN A 148 15.06 8.85 -10.88
N GLN A 149 16.01 8.47 -11.75
CA GLN A 149 16.60 7.14 -11.74
C GLN A 149 17.41 6.86 -10.46
N ASN A 150 18.04 7.89 -9.88
CA ASN A 150 18.80 7.76 -8.63
C ASN A 150 17.90 7.35 -7.47
N LEU A 151 16.65 7.86 -7.42
CA LEU A 151 15.69 7.47 -6.39
C LEU A 151 15.35 5.97 -6.46
N CYS A 152 15.23 5.41 -7.67
CA CYS A 152 15.05 3.97 -7.87
C CYS A 152 16.26 3.16 -7.37
N GLU A 153 17.48 3.65 -7.63
CA GLU A 153 18.72 3.01 -7.16
C GLU A 153 18.81 3.02 -5.64
N THR A 154 18.55 4.18 -5.02
CA THR A 154 18.48 4.32 -3.56
C THR A 154 17.43 3.39 -2.95
N LEU A 155 16.27 3.22 -3.60
CA LEU A 155 15.24 2.30 -3.13
C LEU A 155 15.74 0.84 -3.13
N ILE A 156 16.36 0.40 -4.23
CA ILE A 156 16.92 -0.96 -4.34
C ILE A 156 17.99 -1.18 -3.25
N GLU A 157 18.93 -0.24 -3.11
CA GLU A 157 20.00 -0.32 -2.11
C GLU A 157 19.41 -0.44 -0.69
N ARG A 158 18.42 0.38 -0.36
CA ARG A 158 17.79 0.38 0.96
C ARG A 158 17.06 -0.93 1.26
N ILE A 159 16.34 -1.51 0.28
CA ILE A 159 15.67 -2.82 0.43
C ILE A 159 16.70 -3.95 0.58
N GLN A 160 17.84 -3.87 -0.10
CA GLN A 160 18.88 -4.89 0.02
C GLN A 160 19.61 -4.84 1.37
N GLN A 161 19.77 -3.65 1.95
CA GLN A 161 20.42 -3.42 3.25
C GLN A 161 19.54 -3.76 4.46
N SER A 162 18.22 -3.83 4.29
CA SER A 162 17.28 -4.15 5.37
C SER A 162 17.12 -5.66 5.64
N LYS A 163 17.88 -6.51 4.93
CA LYS A 163 17.86 -7.97 5.06
C LYS A 163 18.87 -8.47 6.08
#